data_AF-A0AAW1E6R0-F1
#
_entry.id   AF-A0AAW1E6R0-F1
#
_cell.length_a   1.000
_cell.length_b   1.000
_cell.length_c   1.000
_cell.angle_alpha   90.00
_cell.angle_beta   90.00
_cell.angle_gamma   90.00
#
_symmetry.space_group_name_H-M   'P 1'
#
loop_
_entity.id
_entity.type
_entity.pdbx_description
1 polymer ?
#
loop_
_entity_poly.entity_id
_entity_poly.type
_entity_poly.pdbx_seq_one_letter_code
_entity_poly.pdbx_strand_id
1 'polypeptide(L)'
;MPCLVSSLTVRRYLTLFAGVLECLCFAGTIFGWASLVFVLKTKGYFSSHCTNTTGVNSTQVLDCSGQDEQFSLVFTIAGFIFNFLILPNGFLFDHFGTTVARLFGM
;
A
#
# COMPACT_ATOMS: atom_id res chain seq x y z
N MET A 1 -19.87 -35.97 -5.90
CA MET A 1 -18.58 -35.69 -5.24
C MET A 1 -18.61 -34.29 -4.60
N PRO A 2 -19.16 -34.14 -3.38
CA PRO A 2 -19.36 -32.84 -2.73
C PRO A 2 -18.09 -32.23 -2.09
N CYS A 3 -17.07 -33.03 -1.72
CA CYS A 3 -15.87 -32.51 -1.05
C CYS A 3 -14.98 -31.58 -1.92
N LEU A 4 -14.92 -31.81 -3.24
CA LEU A 4 -14.11 -30.99 -4.15
C LEU A 4 -14.72 -29.60 -4.37
N VAL A 5 -16.05 -29.50 -4.35
CA VAL A 5 -16.82 -28.25 -4.48
C VAL A 5 -16.62 -27.33 -3.28
N SER A 6 -16.58 -27.90 -2.05
CA SER A 6 -16.28 -27.16 -0.83
C SER A 6 -14.84 -26.61 -0.81
N SER A 7 -13.86 -27.40 -1.28
CA SER A 7 -12.45 -26.98 -1.31
C SER A 7 -12.19 -25.82 -2.30
N LEU A 8 -12.80 -25.84 -3.49
CA LEU A 8 -12.68 -24.74 -4.46
C LEU A 8 -13.42 -23.46 -4.02
N THR A 9 -14.61 -23.60 -3.42
CA THR A 9 -15.37 -22.45 -2.91
C THR A 9 -14.63 -21.76 -1.76
N VAL A 10 -14.05 -22.54 -0.85
CA VAL A 10 -13.21 -22.03 0.25
C VAL A 10 -11.96 -21.34 -0.28
N ARG A 11 -11.27 -21.92 -1.27
CA ARG A 11 -10.11 -21.25 -1.91
C ARG A 11 -10.50 -19.95 -2.60
N ARG A 12 -11.63 -19.91 -3.31
CA ARG A 12 -12.14 -18.70 -3.97
C ARG A 12 -12.47 -17.60 -2.96
N TYR A 13 -13.12 -17.97 -1.86
CA TYR A 13 -13.44 -17.04 -0.78
C TYR A 13 -12.17 -16.55 -0.06
N LEU A 14 -11.18 -17.42 0.15
CA LEU A 14 -9.87 -17.04 0.70
C LEU A 14 -9.13 -16.06 -0.21
N THR A 15 -9.12 -16.28 -1.53
CA THR A 15 -8.49 -15.34 -2.48
C THR A 15 -9.21 -14.00 -2.49
N LEU A 16 -10.54 -13.99 -2.46
CA LEU A 16 -11.33 -12.76 -2.34
C LEU A 16 -11.02 -12.02 -1.04
N PHE A 17 -11.02 -12.74 0.07
CA PHE A 17 -10.78 -12.17 1.39
C PHE A 17 -9.34 -11.64 1.52
N ALA A 18 -8.36 -12.37 1.00
CA ALA A 18 -6.97 -11.93 0.94
C ALA A 18 -6.81 -10.67 0.07
N GLY A 19 -7.45 -10.62 -1.10
CA GLY A 19 -7.43 -9.42 -1.96
C GLY A 19 -8.10 -8.21 -1.31
N VAL A 20 -9.23 -8.40 -0.61
CA VAL A 20 -9.88 -7.32 0.15
C VAL A 20 -9.00 -6.84 1.29
N LEU A 21 -8.36 -7.76 2.02
CA LEU A 21 -7.46 -7.43 3.12
C LEU A 21 -6.23 -6.65 2.62
N GLU A 22 -5.62 -7.09 1.51
CA GLU A 22 -4.52 -6.37 0.86
C GLU A 22 -4.96 -4.96 0.44
N CYS A 23 -6.11 -4.83 -0.24
CA CYS A 23 -6.65 -3.53 -0.63
C CYS A 23 -6.85 -2.60 0.57
N LEU A 24 -7.41 -3.11 1.67
CA LEU A 24 -7.64 -2.34 2.89
C LEU A 24 -6.33 -1.95 3.57
N CYS A 25 -5.35 -2.84 3.64
CA CYS A 25 -4.04 -2.56 4.23
C CYS A 25 -3.27 -1.50 3.41
N PHE A 26 -3.24 -1.62 2.09
CA PHE A 26 -2.58 -0.63 1.24
C PHE A 26 -3.30 0.72 1.24
N ALA A 27 -4.62 0.73 1.04
CA ALA A 27 -5.40 1.96 1.06
C ALA A 27 -5.34 2.63 2.45
N GLY A 28 -5.46 1.85 3.53
CA GLY A 28 -5.37 2.36 4.89
C GLY A 28 -4.00 2.97 5.21
N THR A 29 -2.92 2.36 4.73
CA THR A 29 -1.56 2.90 4.90
C THR A 29 -1.37 4.21 4.15
N ILE A 30 -1.91 4.33 2.92
CA ILE A 30 -1.82 5.56 2.11
C ILE A 30 -2.69 6.68 2.67
N PHE A 31 -3.96 6.42 2.99
CA PHE A 31 -4.86 7.42 3.58
C PHE A 31 -4.41 7.86 4.98
N GLY A 32 -3.86 6.93 5.78
CA GLY A 32 -3.33 7.21 7.11
C GLY A 32 -1.90 7.78 7.12
N TRP A 33 -1.23 7.85 5.97
CA TRP A 33 0.18 8.19 5.86
C TRP A 33 0.50 9.58 6.44
N ALA A 34 -0.35 10.58 6.17
CA ALA A 34 -0.14 11.94 6.67
C ALA A 34 -0.07 12.01 8.20
N SER A 35 -0.94 11.25 8.89
CA SER A 35 -0.93 11.14 10.35
C SER A 35 0.29 10.38 10.87
N LEU A 36 0.72 9.33 10.15
CA LEU A 36 1.90 8.53 10.52
C LEU A 36 3.19 9.35 10.40
N VAL A 37 3.35 10.10 9.30
CA VAL A 37 4.52 10.95 9.04
C VAL A 37 4.65 12.04 10.11
N PHE A 38 3.54 12.64 10.54
CA PHE A 38 3.55 13.61 11.63
C PHE A 38 4.17 13.01 12.91
N VAL A 39 3.73 11.82 13.33
CA VAL A 39 4.27 11.13 14.51
C VAL A 39 5.73 10.69 14.31
N LEU A 40 6.10 10.21 13.12
CA LEU A 40 7.48 9.84 12.78
C LEU A 40 8.42 11.04 12.85
N LYS A 41 7.97 12.21 12.40
CA LYS A 41 8.70 13.48 12.50
C LYS A 41 8.89 13.89 13.96
N THR A 42 7.86 13.75 14.79
CA THR A 42 7.95 13.99 16.25
C THR A 42 8.90 13.02 16.96
N LYS A 43 8.97 11.76 16.51
CA LYS A 43 9.88 10.73 17.04
C LYS A 43 11.33 10.87 16.56
N GLY A 44 11.63 11.83 15.67
CA GLY A 44 12.97 12.05 15.11
C GLY A 44 13.40 11.02 14.05
N TYR A 45 12.45 10.31 13.44
CA TYR A 45 12.76 9.34 12.38
C TYR A 45 13.25 10.07 11.12
N PHE A 46 14.44 9.74 10.59
CA PHE A 46 15.20 10.52 9.59
C PHE A 46 15.78 11.87 10.06
N SER A 47 15.87 12.12 11.38
CA SER A 47 16.53 13.33 11.90
C SER A 47 18.00 13.46 11.49
N SER A 48 18.65 12.37 11.04
CA SER A 48 20.02 12.38 10.50
C SER A 48 20.15 13.10 9.14
N HIS A 49 19.05 13.29 8.42
CA HIS A 49 19.02 14.07 7.17
C HIS A 49 18.64 15.54 7.38
N CYS A 50 18.34 15.94 8.61
CA CYS A 50 18.17 17.36 8.94
C CYS A 50 19.54 18.00 9.14
N THR A 51 19.83 19.04 8.37
CA THR A 51 21.06 19.81 8.54
C THR A 51 20.78 20.98 9.46
N ASN A 52 21.67 21.20 10.42
CA ASN A 52 21.61 22.38 11.27
C ASN A 52 22.10 23.58 10.45
N THR A 53 21.18 24.22 9.72
CA THR A 53 21.50 25.39 8.91
C THR A 53 21.54 26.60 9.83
N THR A 54 22.72 27.21 9.99
CA THR A 54 22.87 28.47 10.69
C THR A 54 22.16 29.55 9.88
N GLY A 55 20.95 29.91 10.29
CA GLY A 55 20.27 31.08 9.75
C GLY A 55 21.12 32.33 10.02
N VAL A 56 21.08 33.29 9.09
CA VAL A 56 21.84 34.57 9.10
C VAL A 56 21.72 35.36 10.43
N ASN A 57 20.80 34.98 11.32
CA ASN A 57 20.55 35.57 12.64
C ASN A 57 20.83 34.64 13.83
N SER A 58 21.85 33.76 13.76
CA SER A 58 22.33 32.95 14.90
C SER A 58 21.29 32.02 15.57
N THR A 59 20.09 31.89 15.02
CA THR A 59 19.08 30.91 15.41
C THR A 59 19.31 29.64 14.61
N GLN A 60 19.55 28.53 15.31
CA GLN A 60 19.65 27.19 14.74
C GLN A 60 18.27 26.80 14.20
N VAL A 61 18.01 27.05 12.91
CA VAL A 61 16.79 26.60 12.25
C VAL A 61 17.10 25.22 11.70
N LEU A 62 16.47 24.20 12.28
CA LEU A 62 16.61 22.83 11.83
C LEU A 62 15.92 22.70 10.46
N ASP A 63 16.69 22.76 9.38
CA ASP A 63 16.15 22.59 8.04
C ASP A 63 16.08 21.09 7.74
N CYS A 64 14.86 20.58 7.70
CA CYS A 64 14.53 19.18 7.51
C CYS A 64 13.89 18.91 6.14
N SER A 65 14.05 19.81 5.16
CA SER A 65 13.46 19.66 3.82
C SER A 65 13.73 18.28 3.18
N GLY A 66 14.94 17.73 3.37
CA GLY A 66 15.29 16.39 2.86
C GLY A 66 14.51 15.24 3.50
N GLN A 67 14.03 15.38 4.74
CA GLN A 67 13.18 14.39 5.39
C GLN A 67 11.78 14.35 4.74
N ASP A 68 11.22 15.53 4.44
CA ASP A 68 9.91 15.64 3.79
C ASP A 68 9.94 15.10 2.35
N GLU A 69 11.06 15.28 1.64
CA GLU A 69 11.27 14.71 0.30
C GLU A 69 11.25 13.17 0.31
N GLN A 70 11.91 12.53 1.28
CA GLN A 70 11.90 11.07 1.41
C GLN A 70 10.50 10.53 1.74
N PHE A 71 9.75 11.20 2.61
CA PHE A 71 8.37 10.80 2.91
C PHE A 71 7.44 10.94 1.70
N SER A 72 7.65 11.95 0.86
CA SER A 72 6.93 12.12 -0.40
C SER A 72 7.26 11.01 -1.41
N LEU A 73 8.53 10.62 -1.52
CA LEU A 73 8.96 9.51 -2.39
C LEU A 73 8.30 8.18 -1.98
N VAL A 74 8.28 7.87 -0.69
CA VAL A 74 7.65 6.63 -0.19
C VAL A 74 6.15 6.61 -0.51
N PHE A 75 5.45 7.71 -0.28
CA PHE A 75 4.03 7.83 -0.63
C PHE A 75 3.78 7.64 -2.12
N THR A 76 4.62 8.27 -2.94
CA THR A 76 4.50 8.24 -4.40
C THR A 76 4.70 6.80 -4.92
N ILE A 77 5.78 6.12 -4.49
CA ILE A 77 6.07 4.74 -4.88
C ILE A 77 4.93 3.81 -4.45
N ALA A 78 4.45 3.94 -3.20
CA ALA A 78 3.34 3.15 -2.70
C ALA A 78 2.07 3.36 -3.55
N GLY A 79 1.75 4.61 -3.91
CA GLY A 79 0.61 4.94 -4.78
C GLY A 79 0.74 4.37 -6.20
N PHE A 80 1.94 4.40 -6.79
CA PHE A 80 2.21 3.80 -8.09
C PHE A 80 2.02 2.28 -8.07
N ILE A 81 2.56 1.61 -7.05
CA ILE A 81 2.41 0.16 -6.88
C ILE A 81 0.94 -0.20 -6.73
N PHE A 82 0.18 0.54 -5.91
CA PHE A 82 -1.25 0.30 -5.72
C PHE A 82 -2.03 0.45 -7.03
N ASN A 83 -1.79 1.51 -7.81
CA ASN A 83 -2.41 1.69 -9.12
C ASN A 83 -2.05 0.58 -10.10
N PHE A 84 -0.78 0.16 -10.11
CA PHE A 84 -0.32 -0.90 -11.00
C PHE A 84 -0.92 -2.25 -10.63
N LEU A 85 -1.11 -2.56 -9.34
CA LEU A 85 -1.69 -3.81 -8.87
C LEU A 85 -3.19 -3.92 -9.13
N ILE A 86 -3.91 -2.81 -9.32
CA ILE A 86 -5.35 -2.84 -9.68
C ILE A 86 -5.57 -3.49 -11.05
N LEU A 87 -4.70 -3.24 -12.04
CA LEU A 87 -4.80 -3.82 -13.39
C LEU A 87 -4.70 -5.36 -13.43
N PRO A 88 -3.67 -6.02 -12.89
CA PRO A 88 -3.56 -7.46 -12.88
C PRO A 88 -4.63 -8.10 -11.99
N ASN A 89 -5.03 -7.46 -10.88
CA ASN A 89 -6.18 -7.94 -10.09
C ASN A 89 -7.46 -7.91 -10.93
N GLY A 90 -7.74 -6.83 -11.66
CA GLY A 90 -8.89 -6.74 -12.57
C GLY A 90 -8.88 -7.81 -13.66
N PHE A 91 -7.72 -8.04 -14.30
CA PHE A 91 -7.56 -9.09 -15.32
C PHE A 91 -7.74 -10.50 -14.73
N LEU A 92 -7.20 -10.75 -13.54
CA LEU A 92 -7.36 -12.01 -12.84
C LEU A 92 -8.83 -12.31 -12.52
N PHE A 93 -9.58 -11.30 -12.06
CA PHE A 93 -11.00 -11.43 -11.77
C PHE A 93 -11.85 -11.67 -13.02
N ASP A 94 -11.53 -11.01 -14.14
CA ASP A 94 -12.20 -11.21 -15.42
C ASP A 94 -11.98 -12.63 -15.96
N HIS A 95 -10.75 -13.13 -15.85
CA HIS A 95 -10.39 -14.46 -16.33
C HIS A 95 -10.94 -15.59 -15.41
N PHE A 96 -10.90 -15.44 -14.09
CA PHE A 96 -11.47 -16.43 -13.17
C PHE A 96 -13.02 -16.44 -13.16
N GLY A 97 -13.69 -15.39 -13.65
CA GLY A 97 -15.15 -15.36 -13.78
C GLY A 97 -15.68 -16.24 -14.91
N THR A 98 -15.07 -16.17 -16.09
CA THR A 98 -15.50 -16.89 -17.30
C THR A 98 -14.85 -18.28 -17.45
N THR A 99 -13.61 -18.44 -16.99
CA THR A 99 -12.88 -19.71 -17.09
C THR A 99 -13.42 -20.77 -16.11
N VAL A 100 -13.87 -20.35 -14.92
CA VAL A 100 -14.46 -21.27 -13.92
C VAL A 100 -15.84 -21.74 -14.36
N ALA A 101 -16.62 -20.90 -15.05
CA ALA A 101 -17.89 -21.30 -15.66
C ALA A 101 -17.70 -22.32 -16.80
N ARG A 102 -16.61 -22.20 -17.58
CA ARG A 102 -16.27 -23.18 -18.63
C ARG A 102 -15.65 -24.48 -18.10
N LEU A 103 -14.87 -24.45 -17.01
CA LEU A 103 -14.32 -25.66 -16.40
C LEU A 103 -15.38 -26.50 -15.66
N PHE A 104 -16.49 -25.89 -15.23
CA PHE A 104 -17.62 -26.58 -14.58
C PHE A 104 -18.75 -26.97 -15.55
N GLY A 105 -18.63 -26.66 -16.84
CA GLY A 105 -19.60 -27.00 -17.88
C GLY A 105 -19.44 -28.40 -18.49
N MET A 106 -18.62 -29.26 -17.89
CA MET A 106 -18.44 -30.68 -18.27
C MET A 106 -18.48 -31.57 -17.03
#